data_AF-A0A662W6B4-F1
#
_entry.id   AF-A0A662W6B4-F1
#
_cell.length_a   1.000
_cell.length_b   1.000
_cell.length_c   1.000
_cell.angle_alpha   90.00
_cell.angle_beta   90.00
_cell.angle_gamma   90.00
#
_symmetry.space_group_name_H-M   'P 1'
#
loop_
_entity.id
_entity.type
_entity.pdbx_description
1 polymer ?
#
loop_
_entity_poly.entity_id
_entity_poly.type
_entity_poly.pdbx_seq_one_letter_code
_entity_poly.pdbx_strand_id
1 'polypeptide(L)'
;MLFAVECPFCHNRIWADVTFDCERRVYASNLLDLEEYILKHARVRDVYKEKDIILDIKKTLAGLLKGCRNPKQVIIEVAELHGIPVSVVEEILENLLVEVREV
;
A
#
# COMPACT_ATOMS: atom_id res chain seq x y z
N MET A 1 -4.28 14.85 -15.26
CA MET A 1 -4.40 16.26 -15.67
C MET A 1 -4.57 16.27 -17.17
N LEU A 2 -5.70 16.80 -17.65
CA LEU A 2 -6.04 16.83 -19.08
C LEU A 2 -5.46 18.06 -19.76
N PHE A 3 -4.75 17.88 -20.86
CA PHE A 3 -4.34 18.98 -21.74
C PHE A 3 -4.46 18.60 -23.21
N ALA A 4 -4.64 19.62 -24.04
CA ALA A 4 -4.76 19.44 -25.48
C ALA A 4 -3.37 19.31 -26.12
N VAL A 5 -3.22 18.31 -26.99
CA VAL A 5 -2.02 18.07 -27.79
C VAL A 5 -2.44 17.96 -29.24
N GLU A 6 -1.61 18.46 -30.15
CA GLU A 6 -1.81 18.29 -31.59
C GLU A 6 -0.95 17.12 -32.07
N CYS A 7 -1.55 16.16 -32.78
CA CYS A 7 -0.79 15.06 -33.38
C CYS A 7 0.08 15.60 -34.53
N PRO A 8 1.42 15.43 -34.50
CA PRO A 8 2.31 16.02 -35.51
C PRO A 8 2.18 15.38 -36.90
N PHE A 9 1.48 14.24 -37.02
CA PHE A 9 1.32 13.50 -38.29
C PHE A 9 -0.02 13.76 -38.96
N CYS A 10 -1.09 13.94 -38.19
CA CYS A 10 -2.44 14.13 -38.73
C CYS A 10 -3.09 15.44 -38.33
N HIS A 11 -2.40 16.30 -37.58
CA HIS A 11 -2.85 17.64 -37.13
C HIS A 11 -4.17 17.65 -36.35
N ASN A 12 -4.64 16.48 -35.91
CA ASN A 12 -5.83 16.39 -35.09
C ASN A 12 -5.52 16.76 -33.65
N ARG A 13 -6.41 17.55 -33.06
CA ARG A 13 -6.38 17.87 -31.63
C ARG A 13 -6.86 16.67 -30.82
N ILE A 14 -5.99 16.15 -29.98
CA ILE A 14 -6.26 15.08 -29.03
C ILE A 14 -6.18 15.61 -27.60
N TRP A 15 -6.90 14.98 -26.69
CA TRP A 15 -6.85 15.30 -25.26
C TRP A 15 -6.06 14.20 -24.55
N ALA A 16 -4.90 14.57 -24.01
CA ALA A 16 -4.06 13.66 -23.25
C ALA A 16 -4.36 13.85 -21.76
N ASP A 17 -4.66 12.75 -21.06
CA ASP A 17 -4.70 12.74 -19.59
C ASP A 17 -3.35 12.24 -19.07
N VAL A 18 -2.63 13.10 -18.37
CA VAL A 18 -1.36 12.75 -17.73
C VAL A 18 -1.55 12.73 -16.23
N THR A 19 -1.38 11.55 -15.64
CA THR A 19 -1.34 11.37 -14.19
C THR A 19 0.12 11.28 -13.78
N PHE A 20 0.53 12.16 -12.88
CA PHE A 20 1.83 12.07 -12.22
C PHE A 20 1.63 11.36 -10.89
N ASP A 21 2.21 10.17 -10.73
CA ASP A 21 2.33 9.54 -9.41
C ASP A 21 3.40 10.31 -8.62
N CYS A 22 2.95 11.32 -7.88
CA CYS A 22 3.81 12.01 -6.93
C CYS A 22 3.85 11.23 -5.62
N GLU A 23 4.91 10.47 -5.36
CA GLU A 23 5.27 10.09 -3.99
C GLU A 23 5.47 11.37 -3.17
N ARG A 24 4.55 11.66 -2.25
CA ARG A 24 4.66 12.81 -1.36
C ARG A 24 5.70 12.49 -0.27
N ARG A 25 6.97 12.72 -0.58
CA ARG A 25 8.05 12.60 0.41
C ARG A 25 8.01 13.78 1.38
N VAL A 26 7.88 13.48 2.67
CA VAL A 26 8.00 14.46 3.75
C VAL A 26 9.47 14.53 4.15
N TYR A 27 10.15 15.62 3.82
CA TYR A 27 11.51 15.86 4.26
C TYR A 27 11.48 16.63 5.58
N ALA A 28 11.87 15.97 6.66
CA ALA A 28 12.00 16.56 7.98
C ALA A 28 13.48 16.69 8.34
N SER A 29 13.89 17.80 8.96
CA SER A 29 15.30 18.02 9.33
C SER A 29 15.71 17.24 10.57
N ASN A 30 14.73 16.77 11.36
CA ASN A 30 14.91 15.90 12.51
C ASN A 30 13.61 15.11 12.79
N LEU A 31 13.66 14.17 13.74
CA LEU A 31 12.50 13.35 14.12
C LEU A 31 11.34 14.15 14.72
N LEU A 32 11.63 15.20 15.50
CA LEU A 32 10.61 16.06 16.11
C LEU A 32 9.78 16.79 15.05
N ASP A 33 10.42 17.30 13.99
CA ASP A 33 9.73 17.96 12.88
C ASP A 33 8.79 16.98 12.14
N LEU A 34 9.22 15.72 12.01
CA LEU A 34 8.41 14.67 11.41
C LEU A 34 7.21 14.32 12.32
N GLU A 35 7.43 14.18 13.62
CA GLU A 35 6.39 13.94 14.63
C GLU A 35 5.36 15.08 14.64
N GLU A 36 5.81 16.34 14.66
CA GLU A 36 4.93 17.50 14.63
C GLU A 36 4.12 17.56 13.34
N TYR A 37 4.74 17.26 12.19
CA TYR A 37 4.05 17.19 10.90
C TYR A 37 2.98 16.09 10.90
N ILE A 38 3.32 14.89 11.36
CA ILE A 38 2.38 13.77 11.45
C ILE A 38 1.23 14.15 12.40
N LEU A 39 1.51 14.71 13.58
CA LEU A 39 0.46 15.11 14.54
C LEU A 39 -0.45 16.22 14.01
N LYS A 40 0.08 17.18 13.24
CA LYS A 40 -0.72 18.26 12.66
C LYS A 40 -1.57 17.83 11.46
N HIS A 41 -1.11 16.84 10.70
CA HIS A 41 -1.69 16.52 9.39
C HIS A 41 -2.32 15.13 9.30
N ALA A 42 -1.99 14.21 10.21
CA ALA A 42 -2.64 12.91 10.29
C ALA A 42 -4.09 13.11 10.75
N ARG A 43 -5.03 12.75 9.88
CA ARG A 43 -6.44 12.63 10.25
C ARG A 43 -6.74 11.16 10.46
N VAL A 44 -6.88 10.76 11.73
CA VAL A 44 -7.36 9.42 12.07
C VAL A 44 -8.82 9.35 11.65
N ARG A 45 -9.09 8.61 10.57
CA ARG A 45 -10.45 8.43 10.05
C ARG A 45 -11.21 7.39 10.88
N ASP A 46 -10.54 6.30 11.21
CA ASP A 46 -11.09 5.18 11.98
C ASP A 46 -9.98 4.50 12.79
N VAL A 47 -10.36 3.85 13.88
CA VAL A 47 -9.49 3.01 14.71
C VAL A 47 -10.02 1.59 14.66
N TYR A 48 -9.20 0.67 14.18
CA TYR A 48 -9.55 -0.73 14.06
C TYR A 48 -9.02 -1.52 15.25
N LYS A 49 -9.74 -2.56 15.68
CA LYS A 49 -9.18 -3.52 16.63
C LYS A 49 -8.19 -4.41 15.88
N GLU A 50 -7.16 -4.83 16.60
CA GLU A 50 -6.11 -5.70 16.06
C GLU A 50 -6.69 -6.93 15.33
N LYS A 51 -7.67 -7.60 15.94
CA LYS A 51 -8.36 -8.76 15.34
C LYS A 51 -8.99 -8.47 13.97
N ASP A 52 -9.49 -7.25 13.76
CA ASP A 52 -10.19 -6.87 12.53
C ASP A 52 -9.15 -6.65 11.41
N ILE A 53 -8.01 -6.03 11.74
CA ILE A 53 -6.87 -5.83 10.83
C ILE A 53 -6.17 -7.14 10.50
N ILE A 54 -5.90 -8.00 11.49
CA ILE A 54 -5.28 -9.31 11.25
C ILE A 54 -6.13 -10.14 10.30
N LEU A 55 -7.46 -10.15 10.46
CA LEU A 55 -8.35 -10.88 9.57
C LEU A 55 -8.27 -10.37 8.13
N ASP A 56 -8.18 -9.06 7.93
CA ASP A 56 -8.07 -8.44 6.61
C ASP A 56 -6.72 -8.76 5.94
N ILE A 57 -5.62 -8.66 6.70
CA ILE A 57 -4.28 -9.05 6.25
C ILE A 57 -4.27 -10.52 5.84
N LYS A 58 -4.83 -11.42 6.66
CA LYS A 58 -4.92 -12.86 6.36
C LYS A 58 -5.68 -13.13 5.06
N LYS A 59 -6.80 -12.45 4.82
CA LYS A 59 -7.58 -12.57 3.57
C LYS A 59 -6.77 -12.09 2.37
N THR A 60 -6.07 -10.98 2.49
CA THR A 60 -5.22 -10.41 1.44
C THR A 60 -4.07 -11.35 1.09
N LEU A 61 -3.35 -11.86 2.11
CA LEU A 61 -2.30 -12.86 1.94
C LEU A 61 -2.82 -14.11 1.21
N ALA A 62 -3.95 -14.67 1.67
CA ALA A 62 -4.54 -15.85 1.05
C ALA A 62 -4.96 -15.60 -0.41
N GLY A 63 -5.50 -14.43 -0.73
CA GLY A 63 -5.87 -14.05 -2.09
C GLY A 63 -4.67 -13.93 -3.02
N LEU A 64 -3.60 -13.26 -2.58
CA LEU A 64 -2.40 -13.05 -3.37
C LEU A 64 -1.59 -14.34 -3.55
N LEU A 65 -1.49 -15.18 -2.52
CA LEU A 65 -0.80 -16.47 -2.58
C LEU A 65 -1.53 -17.49 -3.46
N LYS A 66 -2.87 -17.48 -3.49
CA LYS A 66 -3.66 -18.30 -4.44
C LYS A 66 -3.36 -17.97 -5.90
N GLY A 67 -2.92 -16.74 -6.19
CA GLY A 67 -2.49 -16.33 -7.53
C GLY A 67 -1.10 -16.82 -7.94
N CYS A 68 -0.50 -17.78 -7.21
CA CYS A 68 0.86 -18.29 -7.43
C CYS A 68 1.96 -17.22 -7.36
N ARG A 69 1.72 -16.11 -6.66
CA ARG A 69 2.74 -15.09 -6.44
C ARG A 69 3.82 -15.59 -5.47
N ASN A 70 5.04 -15.10 -5.67
CA ASN A 70 6.15 -15.42 -4.77
C ASN A 70 5.85 -14.92 -3.34
N PRO A 71 5.89 -15.78 -2.30
CA PRO A 71 5.57 -15.40 -0.93
C PRO A 71 6.35 -14.20 -0.42
N LYS A 72 7.65 -14.09 -0.75
CA LYS A 72 8.47 -12.94 -0.30
C LYS A 72 7.98 -11.62 -0.88
N GLN A 73 7.55 -11.63 -2.14
CA GLN A 73 7.03 -10.45 -2.79
C GLN A 73 5.66 -10.07 -2.21
N VAL A 74 4.80 -11.06 -1.94
CA VAL A 74 3.49 -10.85 -1.32
C VAL A 74 3.63 -10.22 0.07
N ILE A 75 4.59 -10.66 0.89
CA ILE A 75 4.83 -10.09 2.22
C ILE A 75 5.18 -8.59 2.11
N ILE A 76 6.08 -8.23 1.19
CA ILE A 76 6.46 -6.83 0.97
C ILE A 76 5.25 -6.01 0.50
N GLU A 77 4.51 -6.50 -0.50
CA GLU A 77 3.31 -5.82 -1.03
C GLU A 77 2.25 -5.60 0.07
N VAL A 78 2.03 -6.60 0.94
CA VAL A 78 1.06 -6.50 2.04
C VAL A 78 1.53 -5.56 3.15
N ALA A 79 2.83 -5.57 3.47
CA ALA A 79 3.44 -4.66 4.44
C ALA A 79 3.30 -3.20 4.00
N GLU A 80 3.57 -2.92 2.72
CA GLU A 80 3.41 -1.60 2.11
C GLU A 80 1.94 -1.16 2.08
N LEU A 81 1.03 -2.06 1.68
CA LEU A 81 -0.40 -1.77 1.58
C LEU A 81 -1.02 -1.37 2.93
N HIS A 82 -0.60 -2.02 4.02
CA HIS A 82 -1.15 -1.80 5.35
C HIS A 82 -0.29 -0.84 6.20
N GLY A 83 0.88 -0.44 5.71
CA GLY A 83 1.80 0.42 6.45
C GLY A 83 2.35 -0.21 7.74
N ILE A 84 2.57 -1.52 7.74
CA ILE A 84 3.08 -2.28 8.90
C ILE A 84 4.44 -2.94 8.59
N PRO A 85 5.27 -3.25 9.61
CA PRO A 85 6.57 -3.86 9.38
C PRO A 85 6.47 -5.25 8.71
N VAL A 86 7.43 -5.55 7.84
CA VAL A 86 7.55 -6.86 7.15
C VAL A 86 7.55 -8.03 8.13
N SER A 87 8.27 -7.90 9.25
CA SER A 87 8.35 -8.93 10.28
C SER A 87 6.98 -9.27 10.91
N VAL A 88 6.07 -8.30 11.00
CA VAL A 88 4.71 -8.52 11.51
C VAL A 88 3.89 -9.30 10.48
N VAL A 89 4.05 -9.00 9.19
CA VAL A 89 3.37 -9.74 8.12
C VAL A 89 3.89 -11.17 8.02
N GLU A 90 5.19 -11.38 8.21
CA GLU A 90 5.81 -12.71 8.30
C GLU A 90 5.18 -13.55 9.42
N GLU A 91 5.08 -12.99 10.63
CA GLU A 91 4.44 -13.65 11.77
C GLU A 91 2.96 -14.00 11.49
N ILE A 92 2.21 -13.08 10.88
CA ILE A 92 0.80 -13.34 10.50
C ILE A 92 0.70 -14.46 9.46
N LEU A 93 1.63 -14.50 8.49
CA LEU A 93 1.67 -15.55 7.48
C LEU A 93 2.02 -16.91 8.09
N GLU A 94 2.98 -16.98 9.00
CA GLU A 94 3.32 -18.21 9.73
C GLU A 94 2.11 -18.75 10.49
N ASN A 95 1.42 -17.88 11.23
CA ASN A 95 0.19 -18.24 11.95
C ASN A 95 -0.91 -18.74 11.01
N LEU A 96 -1.10 -18.10 9.86
CA LEU A 96 -2.05 -18.55 8.83
C LEU A 96 -1.69 -19.95 8.29
N LEU A 97 -0.42 -20.23 8.05
CA LEU A 97 0.03 -21.53 7.55
C LEU A 97 -0.15 -22.65 8.58
N VAL A 98 -0.01 -22.35 9.88
CA VAL A 98 -0.29 -23.30 10.96
C VAL A 98 -1.79 -23.61 11.00
N GLU A 99 -2.66 -22.60 10.99
CA GLU A 99 -4.12 -22.76 10.99
C GLU A 99 -4.63 -23.62 9.81
N VAL A 100 -4.01 -23.50 8.63
CA VAL A 100 -4.39 -24.30 7.45
C VAL A 100 -3.93 -25.76 7.56
N ARG A 101 -2.88 -26.06 8.33
CA ARG A 101 -2.37 -27.44 8.51
C ARG A 101 -3.12 -28.24 9.57
N GLU A 102 -3.83 -27.56 10.47
CA GLU A 102 -4.63 -28.18 11.53
C GLU A 102 -6.08 -28.49 11.10
N VAL A 103 -6.46 -28.12 9.87
CA VAL A 103 -7.76 -28.39 9.23
C VAL A 103 -7.63 -29.50 8.20
#